data_AF-A0A7W0SU19-F1
#
_entry.id   AF-A0A7W0SU19-F1
#
_cell.length_a   1.000
_cell.length_b   1.000
_cell.length_c   1.000
_cell.angle_alpha   90.00
_cell.angle_beta   90.00
_cell.angle_gamma   90.00
#
_symmetry.space_group_name_H-M   'P 1'
#
loop_
_entity.id
_entity.type
_entity.pdbx_description
1 polymer ?
#
loop_
_entity_poly.entity_id
_entity_poly.type
_entity_poly.pdbx_seq_one_letter_code
_entity_poly.pdbx_strand_id
1 'polypeptide(L)'
;IIGAFVAGGVAVLVALVSNGFGAALIVLVIIVVVQQLEGNVIEPILQSRGLRLHAAVIILAVIAGGSLAGVIGAFLAVPVAALIAITWRYVNEQLDRDPVTTSSTAPVRTSVEDKGSIVERAAVAQPRKGKGTTTSE
;
A
#
# COMPACT_ATOMS: atom_id res chain seq x y z
N ILE A 1 -14.28 19.87 -6.73
CA ILE A 1 -15.63 19.32 -6.97
C ILE A 1 -16.67 20.42 -7.29
N ILE A 2 -16.86 21.43 -6.43
CA ILE A 2 -17.86 22.51 -6.66
C ILE A 2 -17.66 23.21 -8.02
N GLY A 3 -16.42 23.55 -8.39
CA GLY A 3 -16.12 24.17 -9.69
C GLY A 3 -16.47 23.29 -10.89
N ALA A 4 -16.33 21.97 -10.79
CA ALA A 4 -16.66 21.02 -11.86
C ALA A 4 -18.17 20.96 -12.11
N PHE A 5 -18.98 20.96 -11.04
CA PHE A 5 -20.43 21.01 -11.16
C PHE A 5 -20.92 22.34 -11.73
N VAL A 6 -20.33 23.47 -11.33
CA VAL A 6 -20.69 24.79 -11.86
C VAL A 6 -20.32 24.90 -13.34
N ALA A 7 -19.08 24.55 -13.71
CA ALA A 7 -18.63 24.58 -15.11
C ALA A 7 -19.41 23.60 -15.98
N GLY A 8 -19.67 22.38 -15.49
CA GLY A 8 -20.49 21.39 -16.18
C GLY A 8 -21.93 21.85 -16.38
N GLY A 9 -22.54 22.47 -15.36
CA GLY A 9 -23.87 23.06 -15.48
C GLY A 9 -23.93 24.15 -16.56
N VAL A 10 -22.95 25.05 -16.58
CA VAL A 10 -22.85 26.08 -17.63
C VAL A 10 -22.67 25.44 -19.02
N ALA A 11 -21.82 24.41 -19.15
CA ALA A 11 -21.61 23.71 -20.42
C ALA A 11 -22.90 23.05 -20.94
N VAL A 12 -23.69 22.42 -20.07
CA VAL A 12 -24.99 21.83 -20.44
C VAL A 12 -25.99 22.91 -20.86
N LEU A 13 -26.04 24.04 -20.16
CA LEU A 13 -26.89 25.17 -20.53
C LEU A 13 -26.50 25.78 -21.89
N VAL A 14 -25.20 25.94 -22.14
CA VAL A 14 -24.70 26.42 -23.43
C VAL A 14 -25.10 25.44 -24.54
N ALA A 15 -24.89 24.14 -24.35
CA ALA A 15 -25.27 23.11 -25.33
C ALA A 15 -26.79 23.07 -25.60
N LEU A 16 -27.60 23.31 -24.56
CA LEU A 16 -29.06 23.36 -24.69
C LEU A 16 -29.51 24.53 -25.56
N VAL A 17 -28.88 25.69 -25.39
CA VAL A 17 -29.22 26.91 -26.14
C VAL A 17 -28.68 26.86 -27.57
N SER A 18 -27.47 26.33 -27.78
CA SER A 18 -26.80 26.37 -29.09
C SER A 18 -27.17 25.21 -30.02
N ASN A 19 -27.35 24.00 -29.47
CA ASN A 19 -27.52 22.77 -30.23
C ASN A 19 -28.80 22.00 -29.86
N GLY A 20 -29.60 22.53 -28.93
CA GLY A 20 -30.88 21.95 -28.52
C GLY A 20 -30.75 20.81 -27.52
N PHE A 21 -31.91 20.19 -27.22
CA PHE A 21 -32.04 19.24 -26.11
C PHE A 21 -31.17 17.99 -26.27
N GLY A 22 -31.05 17.45 -27.50
CA GLY A 22 -30.28 16.23 -27.75
C GLY A 22 -28.79 16.39 -27.42
N ALA A 23 -28.19 17.51 -27.82
CA ALA A 23 -26.79 17.79 -27.53
C ALA A 23 -26.55 18.06 -26.04
N ALA A 24 -27.46 18.78 -25.38
CA ALA A 24 -27.39 19.00 -23.93
C ALA A 24 -27.40 17.69 -23.14
N LEU A 25 -28.25 16.73 -23.55
CA LEU A 25 -28.33 15.43 -22.90
C LEU A 25 -27.03 14.62 -23.08
N ILE A 26 -26.45 14.64 -24.28
CA ILE A 26 -25.15 13.99 -24.55
C ILE A 26 -24.06 14.59 -23.67
N VAL A 27 -23.96 15.92 -23.60
CA VAL A 27 -22.97 16.61 -22.77
C VAL A 27 -23.17 16.28 -21.28
N LEU A 28 -24.41 16.27 -20.80
CA LEU A 28 -24.75 15.89 -19.43
C LEU A 28 -24.31 14.46 -19.11
N VAL A 29 -24.59 13.51 -20.00
CA VAL A 29 -24.20 12.10 -19.82
C VAL A 29 -22.68 11.97 -19.77
N ILE A 30 -21.95 12.64 -20.67
CA ILE A 30 -20.48 12.62 -20.67
C ILE A 30 -19.94 13.14 -19.33
N ILE A 31 -20.43 14.29 -18.86
CA ILE A 31 -20.00 14.88 -17.59
C ILE A 31 -20.26 13.91 -16.44
N VAL A 32 -21.46 13.33 -16.35
CA VAL A 32 -21.80 12.36 -15.29
C VAL A 32 -20.86 11.16 -15.34
N VAL A 33 -20.58 10.60 -16.52
CA VAL A 33 -19.66 9.48 -16.67
C VAL A 33 -18.26 9.85 -16.18
N VAL A 34 -17.75 11.02 -16.54
CA VAL A 34 -16.44 11.51 -16.08
C VAL A 34 -16.42 11.65 -14.55
N GLN A 35 -17.43 12.28 -13.96
CA GLN A 35 -17.52 12.43 -12.50
C GLN A 35 -17.58 11.07 -11.78
N GLN A 36 -18.30 10.10 -12.33
CA GLN A 36 -18.38 8.75 -11.77
C GLN A 36 -17.04 8.01 -11.87
N LEU A 37 -16.29 8.17 -12.97
CA LEU A 37 -14.95 7.61 -13.10
C LEU A 37 -14.00 8.21 -12.06
N GLU A 38 -14.03 9.52 -11.89
CA GLU A 38 -13.21 10.20 -10.89
C GLU A 38 -13.51 9.70 -9.47
N GLY A 39 -14.77 9.76 -9.02
CA GLY A 39 -15.13 9.47 -7.64
C GLY A 39 -15.21 7.97 -7.28
N ASN A 40 -15.54 7.10 -8.23
CA ASN A 40 -15.80 5.67 -7.94
C ASN A 40 -14.72 4.71 -8.44
N VAL A 41 -13.77 5.16 -9.28
CA VAL A 41 -12.70 4.31 -9.82
C VAL A 41 -11.33 4.91 -9.56
N ILE A 42 -11.12 6.16 -9.95
CA ILE A 42 -9.81 6.80 -9.85
C ILE A 42 -9.48 7.09 -8.39
N GLU A 43 -10.41 7.69 -7.65
CA GLU A 43 -10.25 8.01 -6.23
C GLU A 43 -9.97 6.75 -5.37
N PRO A 44 -10.71 5.63 -5.49
CA PRO A 44 -10.38 4.43 -4.73
C PRO A 44 -9.09 3.74 -5.18
N ILE A 45 -8.68 3.80 -6.46
CA ILE A 45 -7.36 3.30 -6.88
C ILE A 45 -6.25 4.15 -6.25
N LEU A 46 -6.43 5.47 -6.23
CA LEU A 46 -5.46 6.40 -5.65
C LEU A 46 -5.40 6.29 -4.12
N GLN A 47 -6.54 5.99 -3.47
CA GLN A 47 -6.68 5.89 -2.02
C GLN A 47 -6.68 4.44 -1.48
N SER A 48 -6.47 3.44 -2.36
CA SER A 48 -6.67 1.99 -2.14
C SER A 48 -5.99 1.38 -0.90
N ARG A 49 -4.97 2.05 -0.33
CA ARG A 49 -4.12 1.48 0.74
C ARG A 49 -4.42 2.02 2.14
N GLY A 50 -5.41 2.91 2.29
CA GLY A 50 -5.75 3.48 3.59
C GLY A 50 -6.98 2.82 4.19
N LEU A 51 -6.87 2.32 5.43
CA LEU A 51 -7.97 1.86 6.28
C LEU A 51 -8.39 0.40 6.07
N ARG A 52 -7.47 -0.52 6.42
CA ARG A 52 -7.83 -1.82 7.01
C ARG A 52 -8.46 -1.65 8.41
N LEU A 53 -9.40 -0.72 8.57
CA LEU A 53 -10.23 -0.67 9.77
C LEU A 53 -11.21 -1.82 9.66
N HIS A 54 -11.11 -2.76 10.59
CA HIS A 54 -12.00 -3.91 10.64
C HIS A 54 -13.44 -3.40 10.75
N ALA A 55 -14.24 -3.56 9.68
CA ALA A 55 -15.61 -3.05 9.60
C ALA A 55 -16.48 -3.49 10.80
N ALA A 56 -16.18 -4.66 11.38
CA ALA A 56 -16.87 -5.12 12.58
C ALA A 56 -16.64 -4.23 13.80
N VAL A 57 -15.48 -3.58 13.95
CA VAL A 57 -15.22 -2.64 15.07
C VAL A 57 -16.15 -1.44 14.97
N ILE A 58 -16.39 -0.92 13.76
CA ILE A 58 -17.29 0.22 13.55
C ILE A 58 -18.73 -0.19 13.87
N ILE A 59 -19.17 -1.36 13.39
CA ILE A 59 -20.53 -1.88 13.67
C ILE A 59 -20.73 -2.07 15.18
N LEU A 60 -19.77 -2.69 15.87
CA LEU A 60 -19.83 -2.89 17.32
C LEU A 60 -19.86 -1.55 18.07
N ALA A 61 -19.03 -0.58 17.66
CA ALA A 61 -19.03 0.74 18.26
C ALA A 61 -20.35 1.47 18.05
N VAL A 62 -20.97 1.38 16.86
CA VAL A 62 -22.27 2.00 16.56
C VAL A 62 -23.39 1.38 17.38
N ILE A 63 -23.40 0.06 17.55
CA ILE A 63 -24.37 -0.63 18.40
C ILE A 63 -24.17 -0.22 19.87
N ALA A 64 -22.94 -0.17 20.35
CA ALA A 64 -22.62 0.23 21.72
C ALA A 64 -22.94 1.71 21.99
N GLY A 65 -22.55 2.62 21.09
CA GLY A 65 -22.88 4.04 21.20
C GLY A 65 -24.39 4.27 21.11
N GLY A 66 -25.05 3.56 20.19
CA GLY A 66 -26.50 3.55 20.03
C GLY A 66 -27.25 3.12 21.29
N SER A 67 -26.77 2.09 21.98
CA SER A 67 -27.40 1.63 23.22
C SER A 67 -27.13 2.54 24.43
N LEU A 68 -25.98 3.22 24.49
CA LEU A 68 -25.61 4.13 25.58
C LEU A 68 -26.31 5.50 25.51
N ALA A 69 -26.39 6.10 24.31
CA ALA A 69 -26.87 7.47 24.13
C ALA A 69 -27.82 7.65 22.93
N GLY A 70 -28.43 6.55 22.44
CA GLY A 70 -29.39 6.59 21.34
C GLY A 70 -28.77 7.02 20.02
N VAL A 71 -29.54 7.75 19.21
CA VAL A 71 -29.10 8.22 17.88
C VAL A 71 -27.83 9.07 17.94
N ILE A 72 -27.70 9.91 18.99
CA ILE A 72 -26.51 10.75 19.19
C ILE A 72 -25.27 9.87 19.42
N GLY A 73 -25.39 8.85 20.26
CA GLY A 73 -24.30 7.91 20.51
C GLY A 73 -23.94 7.07 19.28
N ALA A 74 -24.92 6.66 18.47
CA ALA A 74 -24.68 5.96 17.21
C ALA A 74 -23.94 6.85 16.18
N PHE A 75 -24.28 8.13 16.08
CA PHE A 75 -23.60 9.09 15.20
C PHE A 75 -22.14 9.34 15.63
N LEU A 76 -21.91 9.52 16.93
CA LEU A 76 -20.57 9.76 17.48
C LEU A 76 -19.71 8.50 17.58
N ALA A 77 -20.29 7.31 17.47
CA ALA A 77 -19.54 6.06 17.57
C ALA A 77 -18.43 5.93 16.51
N VAL A 78 -18.70 6.34 15.27
CA VAL A 78 -17.75 6.24 14.15
C VAL A 78 -16.48 7.07 14.40
N PRO A 79 -16.56 8.40 14.65
CA PRO A 79 -15.36 9.20 14.91
C PRO A 79 -14.62 8.78 16.18
N VAL A 80 -15.33 8.37 17.25
CA VAL A 80 -14.69 7.88 18.49
C VAL A 80 -13.94 6.57 18.24
N ALA A 81 -14.56 5.60 17.56
CA ALA A 81 -13.91 4.34 17.22
C ALA A 81 -12.68 4.56 16.32
N ALA A 82 -12.77 5.47 15.35
CA ALA A 82 -11.64 5.86 14.51
C ALA A 82 -10.49 6.43 15.35
N LEU A 83 -10.77 7.33 16.29
CA LEU A 83 -9.76 7.93 17.17
C LEU A 83 -9.04 6.86 18.01
N ILE A 84 -9.79 5.93 18.59
CA ILE A 84 -9.23 4.81 19.37
C ILE A 84 -8.34 3.94 18.48
N ALA A 85 -8.83 3.55 17.30
CA ALA A 85 -8.10 2.68 16.39
C ALA A 85 -6.81 3.32 15.87
N ILE A 86 -6.84 4.62 15.56
CA ILE A 86 -5.65 5.39 15.14
C ILE A 86 -4.64 5.46 16.28
N THR A 87 -5.10 5.75 17.50
CA THR A 87 -4.22 5.82 18.68
C THR A 87 -3.58 4.46 18.96
N TRP A 88 -4.36 3.38 18.92
CA TRP A 88 -3.85 2.02 19.10
C TRP A 88 -2.78 1.65 18.08
N ARG A 89 -3.07 1.91 16.79
CA ARG A 89 -2.12 1.66 15.71
C ARG A 89 -0.83 2.46 15.89
N TYR A 90 -0.94 3.73 16.26
CA TYR A 90 0.21 4.60 16.50
C TYR A 90 1.09 4.10 17.65
N VAL A 91 0.48 3.67 18.75
CA VAL A 91 1.23 3.08 19.87
C VAL A 91 1.91 1.78 19.43
N ASN A 92 1.23 0.90 18.70
CA ASN A 92 1.82 -0.35 18.23
C ASN A 92 2.98 -0.12 17.24
N GLU A 93 2.85 0.83 16.31
CA GLU A 93 3.92 1.22 15.39
C GLU A 93 5.13 1.85 16.13
N GLN A 94 4.92 2.48 17.29
CA GLN A 94 6.03 2.95 18.12
C GLN A 94 6.71 1.84 18.93
N LEU A 95 5.95 0.83 19.35
CA LEU A 95 6.51 -0.33 20.07
C LEU A 95 7.27 -1.27 19.13
N ASP A 96 6.80 -1.44 17.90
CA ASP A 96 7.45 -2.26 16.87
C ASP A 96 8.63 -1.56 16.18
N ARG A 97 8.90 -0.28 16.49
CA ARG A 97 10.16 0.37 16.12
C ARG A 97 11.27 -0.12 17.04
N ASP A 98 11.91 -1.22 16.64
CA ASP A 98 13.25 -1.53 17.14
C ASP A 98 14.14 -0.28 16.96
N PRO A 99 14.81 0.20 18.02
CA PRO A 99 15.80 1.25 17.86
C PRO A 99 16.82 0.71 16.86
N VAL A 100 17.01 1.43 15.76
CA VAL A 100 18.06 1.20 14.77
C VAL A 100 19.29 0.75 15.53
N THR A 101 19.59 -0.54 15.48
CA THR A 101 20.89 -1.04 15.86
C THR A 101 21.81 -0.35 14.89
N THR A 102 22.49 0.66 15.43
CA THR A 102 23.48 1.47 14.74
C THR A 102 24.71 0.59 14.59
N SER A 103 24.55 -0.53 13.88
CA SER A 103 25.48 -1.66 13.80
C SER A 103 25.48 -2.22 12.39
N SER A 104 25.44 -1.36 11.37
CA SER A 104 26.04 -1.68 10.07
C SER A 104 26.32 -0.41 9.27
N THR A 105 27.15 0.46 9.83
CA THR A 105 28.24 1.03 9.03
C THR A 105 29.31 -0.07 8.90
N ALA A 106 28.97 -1.18 8.25
CA ALA A 106 30.00 -2.05 7.73
C ALA A 106 30.65 -1.27 6.57
N PRO A 107 31.96 -1.03 6.59
CA PRO A 107 32.61 -0.38 5.47
C PRO A 107 32.30 -1.22 4.23
N VAL A 108 31.89 -0.59 3.14
CA VAL A 108 31.88 -1.20 1.81
C VAL A 108 33.30 -1.65 1.53
N ARG A 109 33.64 -2.87 1.93
CA ARG A 109 34.86 -3.55 1.53
C ARG A 109 34.66 -3.86 0.06
N THR A 110 35.18 -3.00 -0.79
CA THR A 110 35.54 -3.36 -2.16
C THR A 110 36.55 -4.51 -2.07
N SER A 111 36.04 -5.74 -2.01
CA SER A 111 36.83 -6.97 -2.10
C SER A 111 37.31 -7.11 -3.53
N VAL A 112 38.27 -6.27 -3.91
CA VAL A 112 39.21 -6.50 -5.00
C VAL A 112 40.29 -7.39 -4.38
N GLU A 113 40.01 -8.68 -4.22
CA GLU A 113 40.97 -9.65 -3.69
C GLU A 113 40.59 -11.07 -4.16
N ASP A 114 40.61 -11.29 -5.47
CA ASP A 114 40.63 -12.63 -6.06
C ASP A 114 41.58 -12.64 -7.26
N LYS A 115 42.89 -12.54 -6.96
CA LYS A 115 43.98 -12.89 -7.88
C LYS A 115 44.92 -13.96 -7.30
N GLY A 116 44.61 -14.51 -6.12
CA GLY A 116 45.44 -15.52 -5.46
C GLY A 116 45.04 -16.98 -5.74
N SER A 117 43.80 -17.24 -6.16
CA SER A 117 43.27 -18.62 -6.25
C SER A 117 43.71 -19.37 -7.52
N ILE A 118 44.17 -18.66 -8.56
CA ILE A 118 44.61 -19.28 -9.82
C ILE A 118 46.06 -19.78 -9.73
N VAL A 119 46.90 -19.20 -8.86
CA VAL A 119 48.31 -19.60 -8.71
C VAL A 119 48.47 -20.86 -7.86
N GLU A 120 47.62 -21.03 -6.83
CA GLU A 120 47.63 -22.21 -5.94
C GLU A 120 47.25 -23.51 -6.68
N ARG A 121 46.30 -23.44 -7.62
CA ARG A 121 45.79 -24.63 -8.33
C ARG A 121 46.76 -25.20 -9.37
N ALA A 122 47.77 -24.45 -9.78
CA ALA A 122 48.78 -24.94 -10.72
C ALA A 122 49.91 -25.74 -10.03
N ALA A 123 50.07 -25.65 -8.70
CA ALA A 123 51.21 -26.23 -7.98
C ALA A 123 50.92 -27.57 -7.28
N VAL A 124 49.65 -28.03 -7.23
CA VAL A 124 49.24 -29.27 -6.52
C VAL A 124 48.71 -30.31 -7.51
N ALA A 125 49.57 -30.74 -8.43
CA ALA A 125 49.37 -31.97 -9.22
C ALA A 125 50.55 -32.91 -8.97
N GLN A 126 50.52 -33.62 -7.83
CA GLN A 126 51.37 -34.79 -7.58
C GLN A 126 50.51 -36.06 -7.60
N PRO A 127 50.96 -37.15 -8.24
CA PRO A 127 50.23 -38.42 -8.27
C PRO A 127 50.50 -39.23 -6.99
N ARG A 128 49.43 -39.67 -6.30
CA ARG A 128 49.46 -40.72 -5.26
C ARG A 128 48.95 -42.02 -5.89
N LYS A 129 49.78 -43.07 -6.01
CA LYS A 129 50.18 -44.10 -5.02
C LYS A 129 49.11 -45.20 -4.86
N GLY A 130 49.44 -46.42 -5.29
CA GLY A 130 48.73 -47.65 -4.96
C GLY A 130 49.71 -48.71 -4.47
N LYS A 131 49.61 -49.09 -3.19
CA LYS A 131 50.36 -50.17 -2.52
C LYS A 131 49.31 -51.14 -1.95
N GLY A 132 49.30 -52.38 -2.42
CA GLY A 132 48.58 -53.51 -1.83
C GLY A 132 49.42 -54.78 -2.06
N THR A 133 50.10 -55.28 -1.03
CA THR A 133 49.76 -56.51 -0.27
C THR A 133 50.13 -57.81 -1.01
N THR A 134 51.29 -58.34 -0.59
CA THR A 134 51.80 -59.73 -0.61
C THR A 134 50.71 -60.74 -0.20
N THR A 135 50.43 -61.86 -0.89
CA THR A 135 51.19 -63.13 -1.13
C THR A 135 50.86 -64.25 -0.12
N SER A 136 50.56 -65.45 -0.67
CA SER A 136 50.45 -66.81 -0.08
C SER A 136 49.11 -67.13 0.63
N GLU A 137 48.43 -68.26 0.42
CA GLU A 137 48.77 -69.61 -0.09
C GLU A 137 47.80 -70.11 -1.17
#